data_AF-A0A5Q6PFZ4-F1
#
_entry.id   AF-A0A5Q6PFZ4-F1
#
_cell.length_a   1.000
_cell.length_b   1.000
_cell.length_c   1.000
_cell.angle_alpha   90.00
_cell.angle_beta   90.00
_cell.angle_gamma   90.00
#
_symmetry.space_group_name_H-M   'P 1'
#
loop_
_entity.id
_entity.type
_entity.pdbx_description
1 polymer ?
#
loop_
_entity_poly.entity_id
_entity_poly.type
_entity_poly.pdbx_seq_one_letter_code
_entity_poly.pdbx_strand_id
1 'polypeptide(L)'
;MKKRIALAHALTESDLEFANLIGGLPNPSLGFIPSDQEFFKYGSCVLLLDPKKIDFNNNYASSIDVYSSVLPDVSFELNHSFWDQLNDRLDSVLQANKVNVGEKYKTQTVIHPELLKGAISARNLLVKNPAVKLLYLKEKNILNPCKPKEIPKEKKIPFLSNESIEALIDNNVLVLPDDDANKEISKLLLADVQLKMKMLSSTGGSDGNSRKNRIELRKLNAFIENSMYFDDGIPKLYISYFDYVRNDLKEHLKRTSSIDESKYISDLEEYFKNHVPRGTFEDWVSKTIEPGFGKAFFFKTSEHDVDYDKEDISHDEIYGVERELATLDNLSKEMNRKLIICDSLFSTSIVKIAASVKERLHSLKEIENHIDQLKSEEEVNEYFMSLKVELSAIIEELAAYYKFKDPNGNVSSIYNNAATEALVQSRCEVNDVLRDSFFVDQFPHDLITRIDDLRNSLFVAPYTYFELKMSNPIRLNDFSVAIVPKNISPSLVGVLKENGLKICGYEQGSNFDFVSVLNKQHEFLFGDGGEIQSKILEQEVQNSL
;
A
#
# COMPACT_ATOMS: atom_id res chain seq x y z
N MET A 1 -3.64 -38.02 -5.90
CA MET A 1 -4.74 -37.66 -5.00
C MET A 1 -5.77 -36.94 -5.84
N LYS A 2 -7.07 -37.27 -5.74
CA LYS A 2 -8.08 -36.51 -6.48
C LYS A 2 -8.13 -35.09 -5.91
N LYS A 3 -8.12 -34.07 -6.79
CA LYS A 3 -8.14 -32.67 -6.39
C LYS A 3 -9.49 -32.32 -5.81
N ARG A 4 -9.49 -31.72 -4.62
CA ARG A 4 -10.68 -31.15 -3.99
C ARG A 4 -10.56 -29.64 -4.03
N ILE A 5 -11.70 -28.97 -4.05
CA ILE A 5 -11.79 -27.52 -4.07
C ILE A 5 -12.69 -27.01 -2.95
N ALA A 6 -12.43 -25.79 -2.50
CA ALA A 6 -13.24 -25.05 -1.55
C ALA A 6 -13.71 -23.74 -2.18
N LEU A 7 -14.88 -23.25 -1.79
CA LEU A 7 -15.31 -21.88 -2.13
C LEU A 7 -14.87 -20.93 -1.02
N ALA A 8 -14.02 -19.96 -1.37
CA ALA A 8 -13.33 -19.13 -0.41
C ALA A 8 -13.26 -17.66 -0.83
N HIS A 9 -13.14 -16.76 0.14
CA HIS A 9 -12.78 -15.36 -0.07
C HIS A 9 -11.57 -15.03 0.82
N ALA A 10 -10.51 -14.48 0.22
CA ALA A 10 -9.34 -14.03 0.96
C ALA A 10 -9.36 -12.51 1.11
N LEU A 11 -9.04 -12.03 2.30
CA LEU A 11 -9.06 -10.61 2.63
C LEU A 11 -8.03 -10.28 3.72
N THR A 12 -7.62 -9.02 3.80
CA THR A 12 -6.74 -8.55 4.87
C THR A 12 -7.50 -8.37 6.18
N GLU A 13 -6.77 -8.20 7.30
CA GLU A 13 -7.39 -7.86 8.58
C GLU A 13 -8.18 -6.54 8.49
N SER A 14 -7.66 -5.54 7.77
CA SER A 14 -8.35 -4.27 7.55
C SER A 14 -9.63 -4.43 6.73
N ASP A 15 -9.60 -5.26 5.68
CA ASP A 15 -10.80 -5.51 4.87
C ASP A 15 -11.87 -6.23 5.70
N LEU A 16 -11.46 -7.09 6.64
CA LEU A 16 -12.38 -7.80 7.52
C LEU A 16 -13.03 -6.84 8.54
N GLU A 17 -12.26 -5.92 9.11
CA GLU A 17 -12.78 -4.85 9.97
C GLU A 17 -13.79 -3.98 9.21
N PHE A 18 -13.48 -3.62 7.95
CA PHE A 18 -14.38 -2.86 7.10
C PHE A 18 -15.65 -3.64 6.73
N ALA A 19 -15.51 -4.93 6.37
CA ALA A 19 -16.64 -5.81 6.09
C ALA A 19 -17.58 -5.91 7.30
N ASN A 20 -17.03 -5.97 8.51
CA ASN A 20 -17.84 -5.97 9.74
C ASN A 20 -18.59 -4.64 9.93
N LEU A 21 -17.92 -3.51 9.69
CA LEU A 21 -18.54 -2.19 9.80
C LEU A 21 -19.78 -2.05 8.91
N ILE A 22 -19.69 -2.50 7.65
CA ILE A 22 -20.79 -2.37 6.69
C ILE A 22 -21.78 -3.55 6.76
N GLY A 23 -21.44 -4.63 7.47
CA GLY A 23 -22.28 -5.81 7.70
C GLY A 23 -22.07 -6.97 6.72
N GLY A 24 -21.03 -6.92 5.88
CA GLY A 24 -20.73 -7.93 4.88
C GLY A 24 -19.75 -7.46 3.81
N LEU A 25 -19.74 -8.17 2.69
CA LEU A 25 -18.99 -7.88 1.48
C LEU A 25 -19.97 -7.51 0.36
N PRO A 26 -19.87 -6.32 -0.26
CA PRO A 26 -20.89 -5.81 -1.18
C PRO A 26 -20.99 -6.58 -2.51
N ASN A 27 -19.88 -6.87 -3.16
CA ASN A 27 -19.83 -7.66 -4.41
C ASN A 27 -18.54 -8.48 -4.41
N PRO A 28 -18.41 -9.46 -3.49
CA PRO A 28 -17.15 -10.16 -3.31
C PRO A 28 -16.80 -11.03 -4.53
N SER A 29 -15.50 -11.12 -4.75
CA SER A 29 -14.84 -12.07 -5.63
C SER A 29 -14.55 -13.36 -4.86
N LEU A 30 -15.31 -14.43 -5.11
CA LEU A 30 -15.11 -15.72 -4.45
C LEU A 30 -14.28 -16.65 -5.34
N GLY A 31 -13.30 -17.35 -4.78
CA GLY A 31 -12.49 -18.33 -5.49
C GLY A 31 -12.89 -19.76 -5.17
N PHE A 32 -13.07 -20.59 -6.19
CA PHE A 32 -12.99 -22.04 -6.07
C PHE A 32 -11.52 -22.46 -6.10
N ILE A 33 -10.96 -22.68 -4.91
CA ILE A 33 -9.53 -22.86 -4.70
C ILE A 33 -9.16 -24.34 -4.52
N PRO A 34 -8.02 -24.81 -5.07
CA PRO A 34 -7.50 -26.14 -4.77
C PRO A 34 -7.20 -26.31 -3.28
N SER A 35 -7.58 -27.46 -2.71
CA SER A 35 -7.34 -27.76 -1.29
C SER A 35 -5.87 -28.02 -0.95
N ASP A 36 -5.01 -28.16 -1.96
CA ASP A 36 -3.58 -28.43 -1.85
C ASP A 36 -2.70 -27.19 -2.13
N GLN A 37 -3.31 -26.02 -2.29
CA GLN A 37 -2.63 -24.76 -2.54
C GLN A 37 -3.01 -23.70 -1.51
N GLU A 38 -2.16 -22.69 -1.36
CA GLU A 38 -2.48 -21.51 -0.57
C GLU A 38 -3.35 -20.52 -1.34
N PHE A 39 -4.07 -19.67 -0.61
CA PHE A 39 -4.90 -18.62 -1.19
C PHE A 39 -4.73 -17.32 -0.41
N PHE A 40 -3.56 -16.71 -0.54
CA PHE A 40 -3.18 -15.49 0.21
C PHE A 40 -3.01 -14.24 -0.65
N LYS A 41 -3.25 -14.33 -1.96
CA LYS A 41 -3.07 -13.21 -2.91
C LYS A 41 -3.81 -11.94 -2.49
N TYR A 42 -4.95 -12.07 -1.82
CA TYR A 42 -5.83 -10.97 -1.41
C TYR A 42 -5.82 -10.73 0.11
N GLY A 43 -5.02 -11.48 0.86
CA GLY A 43 -4.88 -11.34 2.31
C GLY A 43 -4.80 -12.67 3.05
N SER A 44 -4.45 -12.61 4.34
CA SER A 44 -4.19 -13.78 5.17
C SER A 44 -5.43 -14.36 5.85
N CYS A 45 -6.57 -13.67 5.83
CA CYS A 45 -7.82 -14.19 6.36
C CYS A 45 -8.60 -14.84 5.24
N VAL A 46 -8.97 -16.12 5.37
CA VAL A 46 -9.73 -16.85 4.35
C VAL A 46 -11.07 -17.27 4.93
N LEU A 47 -12.16 -16.78 4.35
CA LEU A 47 -13.53 -17.10 4.72
C LEU A 47 -14.07 -18.18 3.79
N LEU A 48 -14.55 -19.30 4.34
CA LEU A 48 -15.17 -20.37 3.57
C LEU A 48 -16.68 -20.21 3.53
N LEU A 49 -17.23 -20.33 2.33
CA LEU A 49 -18.67 -20.34 2.06
C LEU A 49 -19.08 -21.74 1.63
N ASP A 50 -20.27 -22.18 2.05
CA ASP A 50 -20.84 -23.41 1.51
C ASP A 50 -21.23 -23.19 0.03
N PRO A 51 -20.60 -23.91 -0.92
CA PRO A 51 -20.88 -23.76 -2.35
C PRO A 51 -22.35 -24.04 -2.72
N LYS A 52 -23.09 -24.80 -1.90
CA LYS A 52 -24.52 -25.07 -2.12
C LYS A 52 -25.40 -23.85 -1.87
N LYS A 53 -24.88 -22.80 -1.23
CA LYS A 53 -25.59 -21.53 -1.03
C LYS A 53 -25.52 -20.60 -2.24
N ILE A 54 -24.74 -20.94 -3.26
CA ILE A 54 -24.60 -20.11 -4.46
C ILE A 54 -25.78 -20.32 -5.40
N ASP A 55 -26.44 -19.20 -5.74
CA ASP A 55 -27.41 -19.15 -6.83
C ASP A 55 -26.70 -18.88 -8.16
N PHE A 56 -26.61 -19.91 -9.01
CA PHE A 56 -26.01 -19.82 -10.34
C PHE A 56 -26.96 -19.26 -11.43
N ASN A 57 -28.22 -18.93 -11.10
CA ASN A 57 -29.10 -18.29 -12.09
C ASN A 57 -28.60 -16.90 -12.50
N ASN A 58 -27.97 -16.19 -11.55
CA ASN A 58 -27.48 -14.82 -11.75
C ASN A 58 -25.96 -14.69 -11.60
N ASN A 59 -25.26 -15.78 -11.26
CA ASN A 59 -23.81 -15.79 -11.07
C ASN A 59 -23.19 -16.96 -11.84
N TYR A 60 -21.94 -16.82 -12.25
CA TYR A 60 -21.18 -17.87 -12.92
C TYR A 60 -19.73 -17.81 -12.46
N ALA A 61 -19.07 -18.97 -12.42
CA ALA A 61 -17.63 -19.03 -12.24
C ALA A 61 -16.93 -18.87 -13.59
N SER A 62 -15.83 -18.14 -13.60
CA SER A 62 -14.96 -17.91 -14.74
C SER A 62 -13.56 -18.34 -14.34
N SER A 63 -12.82 -18.94 -15.26
CA SER A 63 -11.43 -19.27 -15.01
C SER A 63 -10.49 -18.07 -15.07
N ILE A 64 -10.99 -16.89 -15.46
CA ILE A 64 -10.20 -15.67 -15.60
C ILE A 64 -10.89 -14.53 -14.86
N ASP A 65 -10.07 -13.75 -14.16
CA ASP A 65 -10.42 -12.49 -13.53
C ASP A 65 -10.37 -11.34 -14.54
N VAL A 66 -11.53 -10.92 -15.05
CA VAL A 66 -11.64 -9.96 -16.18
C VAL A 66 -12.26 -8.62 -15.79
N TYR A 67 -13.31 -8.65 -14.96
CA TYR A 67 -14.14 -7.48 -14.66
C TYR A 67 -14.22 -7.24 -13.15
N SER A 68 -13.48 -6.30 -12.59
CA SER A 68 -13.66 -5.96 -11.17
C SER A 68 -14.69 -4.84 -11.06
N SER A 69 -15.69 -5.04 -10.19
CA SER A 69 -16.49 -3.91 -9.72
C SER A 69 -15.59 -3.06 -8.83
N VAL A 70 -15.61 -1.74 -9.01
CA VAL A 70 -14.78 -0.86 -8.19
C VAL A 70 -15.56 -0.43 -6.96
N LEU A 71 -15.00 -0.77 -5.79
CA LEU A 71 -15.50 -0.27 -4.52
C LEU A 71 -15.35 1.26 -4.51
N PRO A 72 -16.43 2.04 -4.26
CA PRO A 72 -16.32 3.48 -4.11
C PRO A 72 -15.38 3.85 -2.96
N ASP A 73 -14.70 4.98 -3.07
CA ASP A 73 -13.93 5.53 -1.94
C ASP A 73 -14.86 5.85 -0.77
N VAL A 74 -14.69 5.11 0.32
CA VAL A 74 -15.48 5.31 1.55
C VAL A 74 -14.75 6.27 2.48
N SER A 75 -15.49 7.29 2.89
CA SER A 75 -15.08 8.30 3.85
C SER A 75 -15.92 8.21 5.13
N PHE A 76 -15.44 8.82 6.22
CA PHE A 76 -16.11 8.81 7.51
C PHE A 76 -16.38 10.23 7.99
N GLU A 77 -17.55 10.44 8.60
CA GLU A 77 -17.81 11.64 9.38
C GLU A 77 -16.82 11.73 10.55
N LEU A 78 -16.35 12.93 10.89
CA LEU A 78 -15.40 13.13 11.98
C LEU A 78 -16.04 13.91 13.12
N ASN A 79 -15.85 13.41 14.34
CA ASN A 79 -16.20 14.14 15.55
C ASN A 79 -15.06 15.09 15.93
N HIS A 80 -15.12 16.32 15.42
CA HIS A 80 -14.09 17.34 15.64
C HIS A 80 -13.76 17.57 17.12
N SER A 81 -14.79 17.65 17.97
CA SER A 81 -14.59 17.84 19.41
C SER A 81 -13.81 16.70 20.06
N PHE A 82 -14.00 15.46 19.61
CA PHE A 82 -13.22 14.33 20.11
C PHE A 82 -11.75 14.45 19.69
N TRP A 83 -11.49 14.77 18.42
CA TRP A 83 -10.13 14.88 17.89
C TRP A 83 -9.35 16.01 18.55
N ASP A 84 -9.99 17.15 18.81
CA ASP A 84 -9.39 18.25 19.56
C ASP A 84 -8.99 17.82 20.99
N GLN A 85 -9.88 17.12 21.69
CA GLN A 85 -9.59 16.59 23.04
C GLN A 85 -8.48 15.52 23.03
N LEU A 86 -8.42 14.68 22.01
CA LEU A 86 -7.32 13.72 21.85
C LEU A 86 -5.99 14.46 21.64
N ASN A 87 -5.98 15.51 20.80
CA ASN A 87 -4.79 16.33 20.57
C ASN A 87 -4.28 16.95 21.87
N ASP A 88 -5.17 17.52 22.69
CA ASP A 88 -4.80 18.10 23.99
C ASP A 88 -4.19 17.06 24.95
N ARG A 89 -4.71 15.82 24.93
CA ARG A 89 -4.17 14.70 25.72
C ARG A 89 -2.78 14.29 25.23
N LEU A 90 -2.58 14.23 23.92
CA LEU A 90 -1.29 13.93 23.30
C LEU A 90 -0.25 15.00 23.65
N ASP A 91 -0.61 16.28 23.52
CA ASP A 91 0.27 17.40 23.89
C ASP A 91 0.65 17.35 25.38
N SER A 92 -0.30 17.03 26.25
CA SER A 92 -0.06 16.88 27.68
C SER A 92 0.97 15.80 28.03
N VAL A 93 0.94 14.65 27.34
CA VAL A 93 1.92 13.57 27.61
C VAL A 93 3.30 13.87 27.06
N LEU A 94 3.39 14.61 25.94
CA LEU A 94 4.65 15.06 25.38
C LEU A 94 5.35 16.06 26.32
N GLN A 95 4.60 17.04 26.82
CA GLN A 95 5.09 18.01 27.80
C GLN A 95 5.57 17.32 29.08
N ALA A 96 4.78 16.38 29.63
CA ALA A 96 5.15 15.66 30.85
C ALA A 96 6.44 14.83 30.70
N ASN A 97 6.72 14.31 29.50
CA ASN A 97 7.93 13.54 29.22
C ASN A 97 9.09 14.40 28.69
N LYS A 98 8.92 15.74 28.66
CA LYS A 98 9.89 16.71 28.12
C LYS A 98 10.28 16.43 26.67
N VAL A 99 9.50 15.67 25.92
CA VAL A 99 9.81 15.34 24.54
C VAL A 99 9.39 16.52 23.68
N ASN A 100 10.35 17.29 23.16
CA ASN A 100 10.07 18.36 22.20
C ASN A 100 9.95 17.78 20.79
N VAL A 101 9.06 16.81 20.62
CA VAL A 101 8.69 16.30 19.31
C VAL A 101 8.12 17.47 18.52
N GLY A 102 8.85 17.92 17.49
CA GLY A 102 8.45 19.07 16.68
C GLY A 102 7.01 18.97 16.15
N GLU A 103 6.48 20.08 15.63
CA GLU A 103 5.08 20.20 15.18
C GLU A 103 4.57 19.05 14.30
N LYS A 104 5.46 18.36 13.58
CA LYS A 104 5.18 17.14 12.79
C LYS A 104 4.49 15.98 13.54
N TYR A 105 4.56 15.93 14.87
CA TYR A 105 3.89 14.88 15.68
C TYR A 105 2.66 15.39 16.43
N LYS A 106 2.43 16.71 16.40
CA LYS A 106 1.16 17.29 16.80
C LYS A 106 0.15 16.95 15.70
N THR A 107 -0.97 16.38 16.11
CA THR A 107 -2.07 16.00 15.23
C THR A 107 -2.97 17.18 14.85
N GLN A 108 -2.52 18.42 15.06
CA GLN A 108 -3.22 19.65 14.67
C GLN A 108 -2.69 20.09 13.28
N THR A 109 -3.50 20.48 12.29
CA THR A 109 -4.68 21.34 12.44
C THR A 109 -5.65 21.29 11.24
N VAL A 110 -5.48 20.36 10.30
CA VAL A 110 -6.44 20.10 9.23
C VAL A 110 -6.68 18.60 9.25
N ILE A 111 -7.94 18.18 9.15
CA ILE A 111 -8.34 16.79 8.96
C ILE A 111 -7.26 16.09 8.10
N HIS A 112 -6.41 15.26 8.72
CA HIS A 112 -5.45 14.51 7.92
C HIS A 112 -6.29 13.65 6.97
N PRO A 113 -6.02 13.63 5.66
CA PRO A 113 -6.83 12.85 4.71
C PRO A 113 -7.00 11.37 5.12
N GLU A 114 -6.05 10.82 5.87
CA GLU A 114 -6.09 9.46 6.45
C GLU A 114 -7.17 9.28 7.53
N LEU A 115 -7.59 10.34 8.22
CA LEU A 115 -8.75 10.27 9.13
C LEU A 115 -10.05 10.11 8.33
N LEU A 116 -10.20 10.79 7.19
CA LEU A 116 -11.38 10.61 6.35
C LEU A 116 -11.50 9.18 5.84
N LYS A 117 -10.38 8.50 5.59
CA LYS A 117 -10.34 7.08 5.20
C LYS A 117 -10.76 6.10 6.32
N GLY A 118 -11.04 6.60 7.52
CA GLY A 118 -11.66 5.83 8.61
C GLY A 118 -10.70 5.34 9.70
N ALA A 119 -11.28 4.62 10.66
CA ALA A 119 -10.61 4.18 11.89
C ALA A 119 -9.35 3.35 11.64
N ILE A 120 -9.35 2.53 10.59
CA ILE A 120 -8.24 1.64 10.24
C ILE A 120 -7.03 2.45 9.77
N SER A 121 -7.22 3.36 8.82
CA SER A 121 -6.17 4.24 8.30
C SER A 121 -5.63 5.16 9.38
N ALA A 122 -6.53 5.73 10.19
CA ALA A 122 -6.17 6.51 11.36
C ALA A 122 -5.35 5.71 12.38
N ARG A 123 -5.75 4.48 12.70
CA ARG A 123 -4.99 3.58 13.58
C ARG A 123 -3.59 3.35 13.02
N ASN A 124 -3.45 2.99 11.74
CA ASN A 124 -2.16 2.70 11.12
C ASN A 124 -1.19 3.88 11.16
N LEU A 125 -1.72 5.11 11.13
CA LEU A 125 -0.96 6.33 11.36
C LEU A 125 -0.59 6.50 12.85
N LEU A 126 -1.57 6.39 13.74
CA LEU A 126 -1.44 6.70 15.16
C LEU A 126 -0.59 5.68 15.94
N VAL A 127 -0.58 4.40 15.55
CA VAL A 127 0.27 3.38 16.20
C VAL A 127 1.78 3.68 16.01
N LYS A 128 2.13 4.43 14.97
CA LYS A 128 3.51 4.88 14.76
C LYS A 128 3.85 6.12 15.58
N ASN A 129 2.84 6.88 16.02
CA ASN A 129 3.03 8.15 16.70
C ASN A 129 3.56 7.96 18.15
N PRO A 130 4.71 8.56 18.52
CA PRO A 130 5.28 8.43 19.86
C PRO A 130 4.40 9.04 20.96
N ALA A 131 3.63 10.09 20.68
CA ALA A 131 2.71 10.68 21.64
C ALA A 131 1.59 9.69 22.02
N VAL A 132 1.09 8.93 21.04
CA VAL A 132 0.05 7.92 21.25
C VAL A 132 0.58 6.76 22.10
N LYS A 133 1.82 6.33 21.85
CA LYS A 133 2.53 5.35 22.69
C LYS A 133 2.68 5.84 24.13
N LEU A 134 3.08 7.10 24.34
CA LEU A 134 3.20 7.69 25.68
C LEU A 134 1.85 7.81 26.39
N LEU A 135 0.79 8.15 25.65
CA LEU A 135 -0.57 8.17 26.18
C LEU A 135 -1.02 6.77 26.64
N TYR A 136 -0.74 5.73 25.83
CA TYR A 136 -0.99 4.35 26.21
C TYR A 136 -0.28 3.97 27.51
N LEU A 137 1.03 4.26 27.63
CA LEU A 137 1.79 3.95 28.85
C LEU A 137 1.18 4.67 30.07
N LYS A 138 0.84 5.95 29.93
CA LYS A 138 0.20 6.73 30.99
C LYS A 138 -1.12 6.10 31.44
N GLU A 139 -2.00 5.74 30.52
CA GLU A 139 -3.31 5.17 30.85
C GLU A 139 -3.26 3.74 31.40
N LYS A 140 -2.24 2.97 31.00
CA LYS A 140 -1.95 1.66 31.59
C LYS A 140 -1.17 1.75 32.91
N ASN A 141 -0.92 2.96 33.43
CA ASN A 141 -0.13 3.21 34.62
C ASN A 141 1.29 2.59 34.54
N ILE A 142 1.86 2.53 33.34
CA ILE A 142 3.22 2.07 33.07
C ILE A 142 4.13 3.30 33.08
N LEU A 143 5.17 3.28 33.90
CA LEU A 143 6.19 4.34 33.91
C LEU A 143 6.92 4.36 32.56
N ASN A 144 7.09 5.56 31.98
CA ASN A 144 7.85 5.71 30.75
C ASN A 144 9.29 5.16 30.96
N PRO A 145 9.69 4.07 30.28
CA PRO A 145 10.98 3.43 30.48
C PRO A 145 12.13 4.22 29.82
N CYS A 146 11.81 5.11 28.88
CA CYS A 146 12.78 5.87 28.10
C CYS A 146 13.02 7.24 28.76
N LYS A 147 14.29 7.55 29.04
CA LYS A 147 14.68 8.90 29.47
C LYS A 147 15.18 9.69 28.28
N PRO A 148 14.70 10.92 28.06
CA PRO A 148 15.27 11.79 27.05
C PRO A 148 16.77 11.94 27.28
N LYS A 149 17.60 11.57 26.29
CA LYS A 149 19.05 11.76 26.38
C LYS A 149 19.39 13.16 25.91
N GLU A 150 20.01 13.93 26.78
CA GLU A 150 20.53 15.25 26.44
C GLU A 150 21.76 15.13 25.52
N ILE A 151 21.71 15.80 24.38
CA ILE A 151 22.79 15.99 23.42
C ILE A 151 23.05 17.49 23.22
N PRO A 152 24.31 17.93 23.13
CA PRO A 152 24.64 19.27 22.69
C PRO A 152 24.06 19.53 21.30
N LYS A 153 23.40 20.66 21.10
CA LYS A 153 22.78 20.99 19.81
C LYS A 153 23.86 21.47 18.84
N GLU A 154 24.27 20.64 17.88
CA GLU A 154 25.27 21.02 16.88
C GLU A 154 24.67 22.04 15.89
N LYS A 155 25.02 23.31 16.03
CA LYS A 155 24.91 24.30 14.94
C LYS A 155 26.32 24.62 14.46
N LYS A 156 26.58 24.31 13.19
CA LYS A 156 27.84 24.62 12.52
C LYS A 156 27.84 26.10 12.15
N ILE A 157 28.56 26.93 12.91
CA ILE A 157 28.91 28.26 12.40
C ILE A 157 29.69 28.02 11.10
N PRO A 158 29.28 28.58 9.95
CA PRO A 158 29.87 28.25 8.66
C PRO A 158 31.39 28.32 8.70
N PHE A 159 32.03 27.19 8.39
CA PHE A 159 33.47 27.02 8.25
C PHE A 159 34.32 27.15 9.52
N LEU A 160 33.77 27.50 10.69
CA LEU A 160 34.47 27.38 11.97
C LEU A 160 34.43 25.92 12.47
N SER A 161 35.58 25.42 12.90
CA SER A 161 35.72 24.11 13.54
C SER A 161 35.21 24.13 14.98
N ASN A 162 34.89 22.94 15.53
CA ASN A 162 34.50 22.84 16.93
C ASN A 162 35.66 23.27 17.85
N GLU A 163 36.92 22.96 17.51
CA GLU A 163 38.08 23.42 18.28
C GLU A 163 38.21 24.94 18.29
N SER A 164 37.97 25.60 17.14
CA SER A 164 37.97 27.08 17.07
C SER A 164 36.82 27.69 17.86
N ILE A 165 35.63 27.08 17.86
CA ILE A 165 34.49 27.56 18.65
C ILE A 165 34.80 27.47 20.15
N GLU A 166 35.37 26.36 20.61
CA GLU A 166 35.82 26.21 22.01
C GLU A 166 36.88 27.25 22.37
N ALA A 167 37.87 27.47 21.49
CA ALA A 167 38.88 28.50 21.72
C ALA A 167 38.29 29.92 21.82
N LEU A 168 37.25 30.25 21.05
CA LEU A 168 36.57 31.55 21.15
C LEU A 168 35.82 31.69 22.49
N ILE A 169 35.24 30.60 22.99
CA ILE A 169 34.54 30.56 24.27
C ILE A 169 35.54 30.68 25.42
N ASP A 170 36.61 29.89 25.42
CA ASP A 170 37.64 29.88 26.47
C ASP A 170 38.34 31.24 26.59
N ASN A 171 38.53 31.93 25.47
CA ASN A 171 39.09 33.28 25.43
C ASN A 171 38.07 34.39 25.73
N ASN A 172 36.83 34.06 26.12
CA ASN A 172 35.76 35.01 26.45
C ASN A 172 35.52 36.07 25.35
N VAL A 173 35.59 35.68 24.08
CA VAL A 173 35.58 36.61 22.94
C VAL A 173 34.34 37.50 22.90
N LEU A 174 33.20 37.05 23.41
CA LEU A 174 31.97 37.84 23.44
C LEU A 174 32.01 39.02 24.42
N VAL A 175 32.95 39.02 25.36
CA VAL A 175 33.16 40.08 26.37
C VAL A 175 34.20 41.12 25.89
N LEU A 176 34.97 40.80 24.86
CA LEU A 176 35.94 41.71 24.28
C LEU A 176 35.26 42.91 23.60
N PRO A 177 35.95 44.06 23.49
CA PRO A 177 35.55 45.14 22.59
C PRO A 177 35.30 44.62 21.17
N ASP A 178 34.35 45.22 20.45
CA ASP A 178 33.87 44.69 19.17
C ASP A 178 34.98 44.52 18.13
N ASP A 179 35.96 45.43 18.09
CA ASP A 179 37.11 45.33 17.20
C ASP A 179 38.04 44.15 17.53
N ASP A 180 38.27 43.90 18.82
CA ASP A 180 39.11 42.80 19.31
C ASP A 180 38.40 41.45 19.12
N ALA A 181 37.09 41.41 19.39
CA ALA A 181 36.26 40.24 19.16
C ALA A 181 36.20 39.88 17.67
N ASN A 182 35.99 40.89 16.81
CA ASN A 182 35.94 40.69 15.36
C ASN A 182 37.28 40.14 14.84
N LYS A 183 38.39 40.68 15.35
CA LYS A 183 39.74 40.20 15.01
C LYS A 183 39.96 38.73 15.37
N GLU A 184 39.62 38.30 16.59
CA GLU A 184 39.82 36.90 17.01
C GLU A 184 38.91 35.93 16.25
N ILE A 185 37.64 36.28 16.05
CA ILE A 185 36.70 35.47 15.24
C ILE A 185 37.20 35.35 13.80
N SER A 186 37.59 36.47 13.19
CA SER A 186 38.09 36.52 11.81
C SER A 186 39.35 35.68 11.63
N LYS A 187 40.26 35.71 12.61
CA LYS A 187 41.51 34.96 12.57
C LYS A 187 41.30 33.45 12.58
N LEU A 188 40.45 32.93 13.47
CA LEU A 188 40.18 31.49 13.56
C LEU A 188 39.36 30.99 12.37
N LEU A 189 38.35 31.76 11.94
CA LEU A 189 37.57 31.44 10.75
C LEU A 189 38.45 31.38 9.49
N LEU A 190 39.35 32.35 9.32
CA LEU A 190 40.28 32.36 8.18
C LEU A 190 41.21 31.14 8.21
N ALA A 191 41.71 30.76 9.38
CA ALA A 191 42.56 29.59 9.54
C ALA A 191 41.84 28.29 9.16
N ASP A 192 40.59 28.10 9.62
CA ASP A 192 39.79 26.92 9.29
C ASP A 192 39.41 26.86 7.80
N VAL A 193 39.04 28.00 7.21
CA VAL A 193 38.75 28.09 5.76
C VAL A 193 40.01 27.76 4.95
N GLN A 194 41.17 28.31 5.31
CA GLN A 194 42.43 28.04 4.62
C GLN A 194 42.85 26.56 4.76
N LEU A 195 42.68 25.95 5.93
CA LEU A 195 42.93 24.54 6.15
C LEU A 195 42.04 23.68 5.23
N LYS A 196 40.76 24.00 5.17
CA LYS A 196 39.79 23.31 4.30
C LYS A 196 40.13 23.47 2.82
N MET A 197 40.53 24.66 2.39
CA MET A 197 41.00 24.91 1.02
C MET A 197 42.26 24.10 0.69
N LYS A 198 43.21 24.00 1.62
CA LYS A 198 44.43 23.20 1.45
C LYS A 198 44.11 21.71 1.29
N MET A 199 43.21 21.18 2.12
CA MET A 199 42.72 19.79 2.04
C MET A 199 42.01 19.49 0.71
N LEU A 200 41.16 20.41 0.23
CA LEU A 200 40.47 20.26 -1.05
C LEU A 200 41.42 20.37 -2.25
N SER A 201 42.53 21.09 -2.10
CA SER A 201 43.56 21.27 -3.14
C SER A 201 44.55 20.11 -3.18
N SER A 202 44.84 19.46 -2.04
CA SER A 202 45.77 18.32 -1.95
C SER A 202 45.16 16.97 -2.34
N THR A 203 43.83 16.86 -2.39
CA THR A 203 43.11 15.60 -2.70
C THR A 203 42.81 15.40 -4.20
N GLY A 204 43.47 16.16 -5.09
CA GLY A 204 43.28 16.11 -6.53
C GLY A 204 44.00 14.93 -7.22
N GLY A 205 43.41 13.73 -7.19
CA GLY A 205 43.81 12.59 -8.02
C GLY A 205 42.61 11.76 -8.49
N SER A 206 42.45 11.66 -9.82
CA SER A 206 41.50 10.84 -10.63
C SER A 206 39.98 10.93 -10.34
N ASP A 207 39.26 11.47 -11.34
CA ASP A 207 37.82 11.40 -11.68
C ASP A 207 36.70 11.65 -10.66
N GLY A 208 35.69 12.42 -11.10
CA GLY A 208 34.46 12.79 -10.36
C GLY A 208 34.62 13.89 -9.30
N ASN A 209 35.56 13.72 -8.36
CA ASN A 209 35.73 14.63 -7.22
C ASN A 209 36.30 16.02 -7.60
N SER A 210 36.96 16.14 -8.75
CA SER A 210 37.60 17.40 -9.16
C SER A 210 36.61 18.52 -9.47
N ARG A 211 35.38 18.22 -9.92
CA ARG A 211 34.36 19.24 -10.20
C ARG A 211 33.69 19.72 -8.91
N LYS A 212 33.36 18.80 -8.00
CA LYS A 212 32.78 19.12 -6.69
C LYS A 212 33.76 19.93 -5.83
N ASN A 213 35.03 19.53 -5.79
CA ASN A 213 36.07 20.28 -5.08
C ASN A 213 36.29 21.68 -5.67
N ARG A 214 36.26 21.83 -7.01
CA ARG A 214 36.34 23.15 -7.66
C ARG A 214 35.15 24.05 -7.32
N ILE A 215 33.94 23.50 -7.24
CA ILE A 215 32.73 24.24 -6.83
C ILE A 215 32.85 24.67 -5.36
N GLU A 216 33.27 23.76 -4.48
CA GLU A 216 33.45 24.08 -3.05
C GLU A 216 34.59 25.08 -2.81
N LEU A 217 35.71 24.97 -3.52
CA LEU A 217 36.79 25.98 -3.48
C LEU A 217 36.29 27.37 -3.94
N ARG A 218 35.45 27.43 -4.98
CA ARG A 218 34.83 28.70 -5.41
C ARG A 218 33.91 29.28 -4.34
N LYS A 219 33.12 28.45 -3.65
CA LYS A 219 32.28 28.91 -2.54
C LYS A 219 33.12 29.43 -1.37
N LEU A 220 34.22 28.76 -1.02
CA LEU A 220 35.13 29.20 0.04
C LEU A 220 35.82 30.53 -0.31
N ASN A 221 36.30 30.67 -1.55
CA ASN A 221 36.87 31.94 -2.04
C ASN A 221 35.85 33.07 -2.02
N ALA A 222 34.67 32.83 -2.58
CA ALA A 222 33.58 33.82 -2.58
C ALA A 222 33.15 34.17 -1.15
N PHE A 223 33.18 33.21 -0.22
CA PHE A 223 32.90 33.49 1.18
C PHE A 223 33.96 34.44 1.77
N ILE A 224 35.26 34.18 1.60
CA ILE A 224 36.32 35.10 2.07
C ILE A 224 36.14 36.49 1.47
N GLU A 225 35.99 36.58 0.15
CA GLU A 225 35.87 37.86 -0.57
C GLU A 225 34.67 38.70 -0.11
N ASN A 226 33.54 38.06 0.23
CA ASN A 226 32.30 38.76 0.58
C ASN A 226 32.10 38.93 2.09
N SER A 227 32.81 38.18 2.93
CA SER A 227 32.64 38.22 4.38
C SER A 227 33.79 38.92 5.10
N MET A 228 34.97 39.03 4.49
CA MET A 228 36.17 39.53 5.14
C MET A 228 36.85 40.67 4.36
N TYR A 229 37.49 41.58 5.09
CA TYR A 229 38.41 42.58 4.57
C TYR A 229 39.68 42.64 5.44
N PHE A 230 40.70 43.35 4.96
CA PHE A 230 41.97 43.51 5.67
C PHE A 230 42.20 44.98 6.00
N ASP A 231 42.49 45.23 7.28
CA ASP A 231 42.79 46.56 7.83
C ASP A 231 44.18 46.50 8.45
N ASP A 232 45.16 47.20 7.87
CA ASP A 232 46.59 47.11 8.22
C ASP A 232 47.12 45.67 8.32
N GLY A 233 46.67 44.80 7.41
CA GLY A 233 47.06 43.39 7.35
C GLY A 233 46.37 42.49 8.38
N ILE A 234 45.44 43.03 9.17
CA ILE A 234 44.63 42.29 10.14
C ILE A 234 43.30 41.88 9.47
N PRO A 235 42.93 40.59 9.45
CA PRO A 235 41.65 40.16 8.91
C PRO A 235 40.49 40.61 9.82
N LYS A 236 39.45 41.19 9.22
CA LYS A 236 38.20 41.59 9.87
C LYS A 236 37.00 41.12 9.06
N LEU A 237 35.93 40.70 9.73
CA LEU A 237 34.64 40.43 9.10
C LEU A 237 33.90 41.74 8.84
N TYR A 238 33.19 41.81 7.72
CA TYR A 238 32.17 42.83 7.52
C TYR A 238 31.12 42.77 8.63
N ILE A 239 30.63 43.93 9.07
CA ILE A 239 29.77 44.09 10.26
C ILE A 239 28.59 43.11 10.26
N SER A 240 27.91 42.93 9.13
CA SER A 240 26.77 42.02 9.01
C SER A 240 27.13 40.54 9.28
N TYR A 241 28.31 40.10 8.86
CA TYR A 241 28.81 38.74 9.12
C TYR A 241 29.35 38.59 10.53
N PHE A 242 30.02 39.61 11.05
CA PHE A 242 30.46 39.65 12.44
C PHE A 242 29.27 39.54 13.40
N ASP A 243 28.23 40.34 13.18
CA ASP A 243 27.00 40.31 13.99
C ASP A 243 26.30 38.96 13.89
N TYR A 244 26.25 38.36 12.69
CA TYR A 244 25.70 37.02 12.47
C TYR A 244 26.44 35.97 13.32
N VAL A 245 27.77 35.89 13.19
CA VAL A 245 28.59 34.91 13.91
C VAL A 245 28.54 35.14 15.43
N ARG A 246 28.59 36.41 15.87
CA ARG A 246 28.51 36.77 17.28
C ARG A 246 27.15 36.44 17.89
N ASN A 247 26.06 36.63 17.15
CA ASN A 247 24.72 36.24 17.58
C ASN A 247 24.59 34.71 17.66
N ASP A 248 25.13 33.97 16.69
CA ASP A 248 25.15 32.50 16.75
C ASP A 248 25.97 31.99 17.95
N LEU A 249 27.14 32.61 18.26
CA LEU A 249 27.93 32.32 19.46
C LEU A 249 27.17 32.64 20.77
N LYS A 250 26.47 33.79 20.83
CA LYS A 250 25.62 34.14 21.97
C LYS A 250 24.48 33.14 22.17
N GLU A 251 23.84 32.69 21.09
CA GLU A 251 22.81 31.66 21.13
C GLU A 251 23.38 30.29 21.54
N HIS A 252 24.62 29.98 21.13
CA HIS A 252 25.34 28.77 21.55
C HIS A 252 25.53 28.71 23.08
N LEU A 253 25.86 29.84 23.72
CA LEU A 253 25.99 29.92 25.18
C LEU A 253 24.65 29.95 25.94
N LYS A 254 23.55 30.33 25.27
CA LYS A 254 22.23 30.50 25.92
C LYS A 254 21.40 29.23 26.04
N ARG A 255 21.64 28.17 25.27
CA ARG A 255 20.72 27.02 25.20
C ARG A 255 21.29 25.73 25.78
N THR A 256 20.53 25.27 26.77
CA THR A 256 20.33 23.89 27.25
C THR A 256 20.35 22.85 26.14
N SER A 257 20.92 21.70 26.47
CA SER A 257 20.79 20.40 25.81
C SER A 257 19.54 20.20 24.96
N SER A 258 19.71 19.69 23.73
CA SER A 258 18.63 19.10 22.94
C SER A 258 18.42 17.64 23.34
N ILE A 259 17.21 17.11 23.19
CA ILE A 259 16.97 15.68 23.37
C ILE A 259 17.32 14.96 22.06
N ASP A 260 17.98 13.82 22.15
CA ASP A 260 18.13 12.89 21.01
C ASP A 260 16.76 12.22 20.75
N GLU A 261 15.90 12.95 20.04
CA GLU A 261 14.53 12.51 19.70
C GLU A 261 14.53 11.18 18.94
N SER A 262 15.48 10.99 18.01
CA SER A 262 15.58 9.78 17.21
C SER A 262 15.90 8.57 18.06
N LYS A 263 16.87 8.69 18.98
CA LYS A 263 17.19 7.63 19.93
C LYS A 263 16.03 7.37 20.88
N TYR A 264 15.40 8.42 21.40
CA TYR A 264 14.25 8.28 22.30
C TYR A 264 13.08 7.54 21.64
N ILE A 265 12.75 7.88 20.38
CA ILE A 265 11.70 7.19 19.62
C ILE A 265 12.09 5.74 19.36
N SER A 266 13.34 5.46 18.98
CA SER A 266 13.85 4.10 18.78
C SER A 266 13.76 3.26 20.05
N ASP A 267 14.17 3.80 21.20
CA ASP A 267 14.12 3.11 22.49
C ASP A 267 12.65 2.81 22.88
N LEU A 268 11.73 3.73 22.58
CA LEU A 268 10.29 3.55 22.83
C LEU A 268 9.69 2.47 21.92
N GLU A 269 10.08 2.42 20.64
CA GLU A 269 9.66 1.38 19.71
C GLU A 269 10.17 -0.01 20.11
N GLU A 270 11.43 -0.10 20.51
CA GLU A 270 12.02 -1.35 21.01
C GLU A 270 11.31 -1.83 22.28
N TYR A 271 10.98 -0.92 23.20
CA TYR A 271 10.20 -1.25 24.39
C TYR A 271 8.85 -1.88 24.03
N PHE A 272 8.07 -1.23 23.14
CA PHE A 272 6.78 -1.74 22.70
C PHE A 272 6.90 -3.13 22.07
N LYS A 273 7.88 -3.31 21.17
CA LYS A 273 8.13 -4.59 20.51
C LYS A 273 8.41 -5.73 21.48
N ASN A 274 9.13 -5.45 22.57
CA ASN A 274 9.61 -6.47 23.51
C ASN A 274 8.65 -6.71 24.69
N HIS A 275 7.83 -5.73 25.07
CA HIS A 275 7.05 -5.76 26.32
C HIS A 275 5.54 -5.62 26.14
N VAL A 276 5.07 -5.14 24.98
CA VAL A 276 3.64 -5.00 24.70
C VAL A 276 3.23 -6.14 23.77
N PRO A 277 2.32 -7.04 24.18
CA PRO A 277 1.87 -8.12 23.31
C PRO A 277 1.31 -7.58 22.00
N ARG A 278 1.69 -8.19 20.88
CA ARG A 278 1.27 -7.78 19.53
C ARG A 278 -0.26 -7.65 19.45
N GLY A 279 -0.75 -6.59 18.81
CA GLY A 279 -2.18 -6.31 18.64
C GLY A 279 -2.82 -5.60 19.83
N THR A 280 -2.26 -5.68 21.04
CA THR A 280 -2.90 -5.07 22.22
C THR A 280 -2.85 -3.55 22.21
N PHE A 281 -1.77 -2.97 21.70
CA PHE A 281 -1.65 -1.53 21.53
C PHE A 281 -2.52 -1.05 20.38
N GLU A 282 -2.49 -1.74 19.24
CA GLU A 282 -3.31 -1.46 18.07
C GLU A 282 -4.81 -1.51 18.41
N ASP A 283 -5.26 -2.52 19.16
CA ASP A 283 -6.63 -2.65 19.66
C ASP A 283 -6.99 -1.51 20.61
N TRP A 284 -6.06 -1.11 21.49
CA TRP A 284 -6.28 0.05 22.36
C TRP A 284 -6.39 1.34 21.56
N VAL A 285 -5.56 1.54 20.52
CA VAL A 285 -5.65 2.70 19.63
C VAL A 285 -7.00 2.70 18.95
N SER A 286 -7.44 1.60 18.34
CA SER A 286 -8.77 1.46 17.71
C SER A 286 -9.89 1.90 18.65
N LYS A 287 -9.95 1.34 19.86
CA LYS A 287 -10.98 1.66 20.85
C LYS A 287 -10.90 3.11 21.34
N THR A 288 -9.70 3.66 21.42
CA THR A 288 -9.49 5.04 21.85
C THR A 288 -10.06 6.01 20.83
N ILE A 289 -9.87 5.75 19.53
CA ILE A 289 -10.26 6.66 18.44
C ILE A 289 -11.65 6.41 17.87
N GLU A 290 -12.27 5.27 18.18
CA GLU A 290 -13.62 4.91 17.72
C GLU A 290 -14.66 6.03 17.92
N PRO A 291 -14.72 6.74 19.07
CA PRO A 291 -15.66 7.85 19.26
C PRO A 291 -15.39 9.09 18.37
N GLY A 292 -14.23 9.12 17.71
CA GLY A 292 -13.82 10.13 16.75
C GLY A 292 -14.45 9.98 15.36
N PHE A 293 -15.08 8.85 15.08
CA PHE A 293 -15.70 8.55 13.79
C PHE A 293 -17.22 8.49 13.91
N GLY A 294 -17.89 9.13 12.94
CA GLY A 294 -19.33 9.02 12.73
C GLY A 294 -19.65 8.01 11.63
N LYS A 295 -20.70 8.28 10.85
CA LYS A 295 -21.15 7.34 9.82
C LYS A 295 -20.17 7.29 8.65
N ALA A 296 -20.01 6.09 8.08
CA ALA A 296 -19.33 5.90 6.81
C ALA A 296 -20.24 6.35 5.65
N PHE A 297 -19.67 7.04 4.68
CA PHE A 297 -20.35 7.53 3.48
C PHE A 297 -19.43 7.43 2.26
N PHE A 298 -20.00 7.44 1.06
CA PHE A 298 -19.26 7.60 -0.19
C PHE A 298 -19.93 8.69 -1.03
N PHE A 299 -19.17 9.26 -1.95
CA PHE A 299 -19.67 10.27 -2.87
C PHE A 299 -20.35 9.60 -4.06
N LYS A 300 -21.59 9.98 -4.37
CA LYS A 300 -22.19 9.64 -5.65
C LYS A 300 -21.47 10.44 -6.72
N THR A 301 -20.91 9.75 -7.70
CA THR A 301 -20.27 10.43 -8.82
C THR A 301 -21.35 11.07 -9.70
N SER A 302 -21.49 12.38 -9.63
CA SER A 302 -21.87 13.17 -10.80
C SER A 302 -20.59 13.71 -11.43
N GLU A 303 -19.99 12.96 -12.37
CA GLU A 303 -19.02 13.41 -13.39
C GLU A 303 -17.89 14.41 -13.03
N HIS A 304 -17.53 14.62 -11.77
CA HIS A 304 -16.45 15.54 -11.40
C HIS A 304 -15.40 14.76 -10.60
N ASP A 305 -14.30 14.48 -11.26
CA ASP A 305 -13.02 14.15 -10.63
C ASP A 305 -12.77 15.18 -9.53
N VAL A 306 -12.84 14.74 -8.29
CA VAL A 306 -12.36 15.55 -7.17
C VAL A 306 -10.85 15.54 -7.31
N ASP A 307 -10.30 16.65 -7.79
CA ASP A 307 -8.87 16.86 -7.93
C ASP A 307 -8.22 16.95 -6.54
N TYR A 308 -7.76 15.80 -6.04
CA TYR A 308 -7.10 15.66 -4.74
C TYR A 308 -5.74 16.39 -4.66
N ASP A 309 -5.21 16.91 -5.77
CA ASP A 309 -3.94 17.64 -5.84
C ASP A 309 -4.09 19.15 -5.59
N LYS A 310 -5.31 19.66 -5.35
CA LYS A 310 -5.50 21.04 -4.90
C LYS A 310 -5.10 21.18 -3.44
N GLU A 311 -4.08 21.99 -3.17
CA GLU A 311 -3.59 22.32 -1.81
C GLU A 311 -4.66 23.01 -0.94
N ASP A 312 -5.73 23.56 -1.54
CA ASP A 312 -6.88 24.16 -0.85
C ASP A 312 -8.19 23.63 -1.47
N ILE A 313 -8.64 22.44 -1.06
CA ILE A 313 -10.03 22.01 -1.29
C ILE A 313 -10.87 22.66 -0.18
N SER A 314 -11.78 23.55 -0.55
CA SER A 314 -12.66 24.20 0.44
C SER A 314 -13.58 23.17 1.11
N HIS A 315 -13.87 23.36 2.39
CA HIS A 315 -14.79 22.49 3.14
C HIS A 315 -16.09 22.30 2.33
N ASP A 316 -16.67 23.39 1.81
CA ASP A 316 -17.94 23.39 1.08
C ASP A 316 -17.91 22.64 -0.27
N GLU A 317 -16.78 22.58 -0.98
CA GLU A 317 -16.64 21.77 -2.21
C GLU A 317 -16.71 20.25 -1.92
N ILE A 318 -16.25 19.82 -0.74
CA ILE A 318 -16.39 18.42 -0.28
C ILE A 318 -17.83 18.13 0.15
N TYR A 319 -18.56 19.10 0.72
CA TYR A 319 -19.95 18.90 1.20
C TYR A 319 -21.04 19.17 0.15
N GLY A 320 -20.72 19.79 -0.99
CA GLY A 320 -21.66 20.06 -2.09
C GLY A 320 -21.97 18.86 -3.00
N VAL A 321 -21.23 17.76 -2.88
CA VAL A 321 -21.43 16.52 -3.64
C VAL A 321 -22.47 15.63 -2.94
N GLU A 322 -23.42 15.04 -3.67
CA GLU A 322 -24.43 14.15 -3.09
C GLU A 322 -23.75 12.95 -2.42
N ARG A 323 -23.88 12.83 -1.09
CA ARG A 323 -23.32 11.74 -0.31
C ARG A 323 -24.35 10.65 -0.06
N GLU A 324 -23.90 9.41 -0.06
CA GLU A 324 -24.71 8.25 0.33
C GLU A 324 -24.04 7.50 1.47
N LEU A 325 -24.83 6.98 2.41
CA LEU A 325 -24.29 6.17 3.50
C LEU A 325 -23.65 4.90 2.92
N ALA A 326 -22.44 4.57 3.38
CA ALA A 326 -21.68 3.39 2.96
C ALA A 326 -22.19 2.14 3.68
N THR A 327 -23.44 1.77 3.42
CA THR A 327 -24.04 0.51 3.86
C THR A 327 -23.74 -0.59 2.84
N LEU A 328 -23.81 -1.86 3.27
CA LEU A 328 -23.64 -3.01 2.39
C LEU A 328 -24.47 -2.91 1.09
N ASP A 329 -25.76 -2.59 1.23
CA ASP A 329 -26.69 -2.51 0.10
C ASP A 329 -26.40 -1.32 -0.82
N ASN A 330 -26.08 -0.15 -0.26
CA ASN A 330 -25.77 1.04 -1.06
C ASN A 330 -24.45 0.89 -1.83
N LEU A 331 -23.42 0.34 -1.18
CA LEU A 331 -22.15 0.04 -1.83
C LEU A 331 -22.34 -0.99 -2.94
N SER A 332 -23.10 -2.06 -2.68
CA SER A 332 -23.36 -3.08 -3.70
C SER A 332 -24.10 -2.52 -4.91
N LYS A 333 -25.10 -1.67 -4.66
CA LYS A 333 -25.84 -0.97 -5.72
C LYS A 333 -24.94 -0.08 -6.57
N GLU A 334 -24.01 0.64 -5.95
CA GLU A 334 -23.07 1.51 -6.67
C GLU A 334 -22.01 0.72 -7.43
N MET A 335 -21.48 -0.36 -6.84
CA MET A 335 -20.53 -1.27 -7.49
C MET A 335 -21.13 -1.92 -8.75
N ASN A 336 -22.41 -2.31 -8.70
CA ASN A 336 -23.13 -2.86 -9.86
C ASN A 336 -23.38 -1.83 -10.97
N ARG A 337 -23.37 -0.53 -10.67
CA ARG A 337 -23.43 0.53 -11.70
C ARG A 337 -22.08 0.74 -12.38
N LYS A 338 -20.99 0.59 -11.62
CA LYS A 338 -19.61 0.81 -12.06
C LYS A 338 -18.91 -0.52 -12.33
N LEU A 339 -19.32 -1.19 -13.39
CA LEU A 339 -18.54 -2.28 -13.95
C LEU A 339 -17.37 -1.68 -14.73
N ILE A 340 -16.18 -1.71 -14.15
CA ILE A 340 -14.95 -1.37 -14.86
C ILE A 340 -14.40 -2.66 -15.45
N ILE A 341 -14.13 -2.65 -16.75
CA ILE A 341 -13.28 -3.67 -17.37
C ILE A 341 -11.93 -3.51 -16.70
N CYS A 342 -11.40 -4.53 -16.03
CA CYS A 342 -10.18 -4.41 -15.23
C CYS A 342 -9.08 -3.74 -16.07
N ASP A 343 -8.84 -2.46 -15.79
CA ASP A 343 -7.83 -1.61 -16.43
C ASP A 343 -6.52 -1.68 -15.64
N SER A 344 -6.28 -2.82 -14.96
CA SER A 344 -4.95 -3.06 -14.43
C SER A 344 -4.00 -3.17 -15.62
N LEU A 345 -2.93 -2.38 -15.56
CA LEU A 345 -1.74 -2.44 -16.41
C LEU A 345 -1.10 -3.85 -16.50
N PHE A 346 -1.65 -4.84 -15.80
CA PHE A 346 -1.31 -6.28 -15.84
C PHE A 346 -2.25 -7.13 -16.71
N SER A 347 -3.32 -6.56 -17.29
CA SER A 347 -4.09 -7.24 -18.34
C SER A 347 -3.27 -7.25 -19.63
N THR A 348 -2.24 -8.07 -19.68
CA THR A 348 -1.59 -8.40 -20.95
C THR A 348 -2.68 -8.80 -21.95
N SER A 349 -2.57 -8.35 -23.20
CA SER A 349 -3.54 -8.62 -24.28
C SER A 349 -4.04 -10.08 -24.29
N ILE A 350 -3.19 -11.02 -23.89
CA ILE A 350 -3.51 -12.44 -23.78
C ILE A 350 -4.58 -12.79 -22.75
N VAL A 351 -4.63 -12.13 -21.58
CA VAL A 351 -5.64 -12.39 -20.54
C VAL A 351 -7.01 -11.92 -21.00
N LYS A 352 -7.07 -10.79 -21.72
CA LYS A 352 -8.31 -10.28 -22.35
C LYS A 352 -8.82 -11.22 -23.44
N ILE A 353 -7.93 -11.82 -24.25
CA ILE A 353 -8.33 -12.81 -25.26
C ILE A 353 -8.77 -14.11 -24.58
N ALA A 354 -8.03 -14.58 -23.58
CA ALA A 354 -8.38 -15.78 -22.82
C ALA A 354 -9.77 -15.66 -22.19
N ALA A 355 -10.08 -14.47 -21.66
CA ALA A 355 -11.37 -14.12 -21.09
C ALA A 355 -12.54 -14.19 -22.06
N SER A 356 -12.31 -13.91 -23.35
CA SER A 356 -13.37 -13.91 -24.36
C SER A 356 -13.63 -15.29 -24.95
N VAL A 357 -12.65 -16.21 -24.86
CA VAL A 357 -12.80 -17.58 -25.36
C VAL A 357 -13.28 -18.58 -24.31
N LYS A 358 -12.98 -18.34 -23.03
CA LYS A 358 -13.28 -19.30 -21.97
C LYS A 358 -14.78 -19.42 -21.66
N GLU A 359 -15.16 -20.65 -21.32
CA GLU A 359 -16.53 -20.99 -20.92
C GLU A 359 -16.87 -20.37 -19.55
N ARG A 360 -18.13 -19.98 -19.40
CA ARG A 360 -18.70 -19.58 -18.11
C ARG A 360 -19.33 -20.81 -17.48
N LEU A 361 -18.96 -21.10 -16.24
CA LEU A 361 -19.41 -22.29 -15.50
C LEU A 361 -20.63 -21.90 -14.65
N HIS A 362 -21.77 -22.49 -14.94
CA HIS A 362 -23.09 -22.18 -14.38
C HIS A 362 -23.57 -23.23 -13.36
N SER A 363 -22.71 -24.16 -12.96
CA SER A 363 -23.05 -25.13 -11.93
C SER A 363 -21.82 -25.69 -11.23
N LEU A 364 -22.01 -26.20 -10.00
CA LEU A 364 -20.95 -26.92 -9.29
C LEU A 364 -20.43 -28.11 -10.10
N LYS A 365 -21.32 -28.83 -10.81
CA LYS A 365 -20.95 -29.97 -11.65
C LYS A 365 -20.06 -29.56 -12.83
N GLU A 366 -20.32 -28.42 -13.46
CA GLU A 366 -19.45 -27.87 -14.50
C GLU A 366 -18.08 -27.51 -13.94
N ILE A 367 -18.03 -26.90 -12.75
CA ILE A 367 -16.77 -26.60 -12.07
C ILE A 367 -16.00 -27.89 -11.76
N GLU A 368 -16.68 -28.93 -11.25
CA GLU A 368 -16.08 -30.23 -10.97
C GLU A 368 -15.44 -30.86 -12.21
N ASN A 369 -16.12 -30.79 -13.36
CA ASN A 369 -15.59 -31.30 -14.64
C ASN A 369 -14.32 -30.58 -15.11
N HIS A 370 -14.04 -29.38 -14.59
CA HIS A 370 -12.89 -28.57 -14.96
C HIS A 370 -11.76 -28.57 -13.94
N ILE A 371 -11.89 -29.26 -12.79
CA ILE A 371 -10.89 -29.27 -11.70
C ILE A 371 -9.48 -29.64 -12.17
N ASP A 372 -9.35 -30.51 -13.18
CA ASP A 372 -8.05 -30.93 -13.71
C ASP A 372 -7.27 -29.79 -14.39
N GLN A 373 -7.95 -28.71 -14.79
CA GLN A 373 -7.32 -27.49 -15.32
C GLN A 373 -6.67 -26.65 -14.21
N LEU A 374 -6.97 -26.90 -12.94
CA LEU A 374 -6.32 -26.18 -11.84
C LEU A 374 -4.87 -26.65 -11.68
N LYS A 375 -3.91 -25.74 -11.64
CA LYS A 375 -2.44 -25.96 -11.62
C LYS A 375 -1.77 -24.97 -10.67
N SER A 376 -0.48 -25.13 -10.39
CA SER A 376 0.26 -24.18 -9.55
C SER A 376 0.41 -22.83 -10.25
N GLU A 377 0.68 -21.77 -9.47
CA GLU A 377 0.91 -20.43 -10.03
C GLU A 377 2.11 -20.42 -11.00
N GLU A 378 3.15 -21.19 -10.71
CA GLU A 378 4.31 -21.36 -11.58
C GLU A 378 3.91 -22.01 -12.92
N GLU A 379 3.18 -23.13 -12.89
CA GLU A 379 2.72 -23.83 -14.10
C GLU A 379 1.84 -22.92 -14.97
N VAL A 380 0.93 -22.16 -14.36
CA VAL A 380 0.06 -21.21 -15.06
C VAL A 380 0.89 -20.08 -15.67
N ASN A 381 1.83 -19.50 -14.91
CA ASN A 381 2.68 -18.42 -15.41
C ASN A 381 3.57 -18.87 -16.57
N GLU A 382 4.19 -20.06 -16.49
CA GLU A 382 4.97 -20.64 -17.58
C GLU A 382 4.12 -20.84 -18.84
N TYR A 383 2.90 -21.37 -18.68
CA TYR A 383 1.98 -21.58 -19.80
C TYR A 383 1.62 -20.25 -20.48
N PHE A 384 1.19 -19.24 -19.73
CA PHE A 384 0.82 -17.95 -20.29
C PHE A 384 2.01 -17.18 -20.88
N MET A 385 3.21 -17.31 -20.31
CA MET A 385 4.42 -16.71 -20.89
C MET A 385 4.74 -17.31 -22.27
N SER A 386 4.55 -18.62 -22.44
CA SER A 386 4.77 -19.26 -23.75
C SER A 386 3.84 -18.70 -24.83
N LEU A 387 2.57 -18.49 -24.49
CA LEU A 387 1.57 -17.96 -25.43
C LEU A 387 1.70 -16.44 -25.66
N LYS A 388 2.28 -15.68 -24.72
CA LYS A 388 2.56 -14.24 -24.93
C LYS A 388 3.55 -14.01 -26.05
N VAL A 389 4.55 -14.88 -26.20
CA VAL A 389 5.52 -14.80 -27.30
C VAL A 389 4.80 -14.95 -28.65
N GLU A 390 3.93 -15.94 -28.75
CA GLU A 390 3.14 -16.19 -29.96
C GLU A 390 2.17 -15.04 -30.26
N LEU A 391 1.47 -14.53 -29.26
CA LEU A 391 0.59 -13.38 -29.40
C LEU A 391 1.34 -12.14 -29.92
N SER A 392 2.53 -11.85 -29.39
CA SER A 392 3.34 -10.73 -29.86
C SER A 392 3.71 -10.90 -31.33
N ALA A 393 4.11 -12.10 -31.76
CA ALA A 393 4.42 -12.39 -33.15
C ALA A 393 3.20 -12.21 -34.07
N ILE A 394 2.02 -12.67 -33.64
CA ILE A 394 0.75 -12.46 -34.37
C ILE A 394 0.42 -10.96 -34.49
N ILE A 395 0.52 -10.20 -33.38
CA ILE A 395 0.24 -8.75 -33.37
C ILE A 395 1.22 -8.00 -34.28
N GLU A 396 2.51 -8.35 -34.28
CA GLU A 396 3.50 -7.74 -35.17
C GLU A 396 3.18 -8.03 -36.65
N GLU A 397 2.81 -9.26 -36.99
CA GLU A 397 2.48 -9.65 -38.36
C GLU A 397 1.19 -9.00 -38.87
N LEU A 398 0.17 -8.88 -38.01
CA LEU A 398 -1.09 -8.22 -38.32
C LEU A 398 -0.91 -6.75 -38.77
N ALA A 399 0.20 -6.10 -38.41
CA ALA A 399 0.47 -4.71 -38.76
C ALA A 399 0.57 -4.51 -40.27
N ALA A 400 1.00 -5.54 -41.02
CA ALA A 400 1.04 -5.51 -42.47
C ALA A 400 -0.34 -5.29 -43.09
N TYR A 401 -1.40 -5.79 -42.43
CA TYR A 401 -2.77 -5.81 -42.93
C TYR A 401 -3.68 -4.76 -42.29
N TYR A 402 -3.16 -3.95 -41.37
CA TYR A 402 -3.93 -2.91 -40.70
C TYR A 402 -4.33 -1.78 -41.67
N LYS A 403 -5.60 -1.38 -41.65
CA LYS A 403 -6.14 -0.39 -42.61
C LYS A 403 -5.72 1.05 -42.30
N PHE A 404 -5.47 1.37 -41.03
CA PHE A 404 -5.25 2.75 -40.58
C PHE A 404 -3.75 3.03 -40.41
N LYS A 405 -3.07 3.28 -41.52
CA LYS A 405 -1.65 3.65 -41.57
C LYS A 405 -1.48 5.12 -41.92
N ASP A 406 -0.41 5.73 -41.43
CA ASP A 406 -0.01 7.07 -41.86
C ASP A 406 0.48 7.07 -43.33
N PRO A 407 0.67 8.24 -43.96
CA PRO A 407 1.17 8.32 -45.34
C PRO A 407 2.55 7.70 -45.58
N ASN A 408 3.32 7.44 -44.52
CA ASN A 408 4.62 6.79 -44.56
C ASN A 408 4.52 5.26 -44.33
N GLY A 409 3.32 4.72 -44.14
CA GLY A 409 3.05 3.31 -43.91
C GLY A 409 3.19 2.86 -42.46
N ASN A 410 3.38 3.76 -41.49
CA ASN A 410 3.49 3.40 -40.08
C ASN A 410 2.10 3.18 -39.46
N VAL A 411 2.01 2.22 -38.55
CA VAL A 411 0.81 1.99 -37.75
C VAL A 411 0.72 3.00 -36.60
N SER A 412 -0.49 3.44 -36.28
CA SER A 412 -0.76 4.39 -35.19
C SER A 412 -0.35 3.84 -33.81
N SER A 413 -0.09 4.70 -32.83
CA SER A 413 0.19 4.29 -31.44
C SER A 413 -0.93 3.46 -30.78
N ILE A 414 -2.16 3.55 -31.29
CA ILE A 414 -3.31 2.76 -30.82
C ILE A 414 -3.41 1.36 -31.45
N TYR A 415 -2.50 1.01 -32.36
CA TYR A 415 -2.54 -0.23 -33.13
C TYR A 415 -2.61 -1.48 -32.25
N ASN A 416 -1.73 -1.58 -31.24
CA ASN A 416 -1.69 -2.76 -30.36
C ASN A 416 -3.02 -2.97 -29.63
N ASN A 417 -3.71 -1.89 -29.25
CA ASN A 417 -5.03 -1.96 -28.64
C ASN A 417 -6.07 -2.43 -29.66
N ALA A 418 -6.08 -1.87 -30.87
CA ALA A 418 -7.00 -2.26 -31.93
C ALA A 418 -6.81 -3.74 -32.36
N ALA A 419 -5.57 -4.20 -32.49
CA ALA A 419 -5.25 -5.60 -32.80
C ALA A 419 -5.71 -6.53 -31.68
N THR A 420 -5.45 -6.17 -30.42
CA THR A 420 -5.91 -6.94 -29.26
C THR A 420 -7.43 -7.00 -29.20
N GLU A 421 -8.12 -5.87 -29.35
CA GLU A 421 -9.58 -5.81 -29.32
C GLU A 421 -10.21 -6.63 -30.45
N ALA A 422 -9.64 -6.57 -31.65
CA ALA A 422 -10.11 -7.37 -32.78
C ALA A 422 -9.98 -8.88 -32.50
N LEU A 423 -8.87 -9.31 -31.88
CA LEU A 423 -8.69 -10.71 -31.45
C LEU A 423 -9.65 -11.10 -30.31
N VAL A 424 -9.94 -10.20 -29.37
CA VAL A 424 -10.90 -10.41 -28.28
C VAL A 424 -12.32 -10.60 -28.81
N GLN A 425 -12.74 -9.72 -29.73
CA GLN A 425 -14.10 -9.68 -30.27
C GLN A 425 -14.36 -10.74 -31.35
N SER A 426 -13.31 -11.26 -31.98
CA SER A 426 -13.42 -12.44 -32.84
C SER A 426 -13.90 -13.62 -32.02
N ARG A 427 -15.04 -14.23 -32.37
CA ARG A 427 -15.63 -15.34 -31.59
C ARG A 427 -15.28 -16.71 -32.16
N CYS A 428 -15.26 -16.87 -33.48
CA CYS A 428 -14.73 -18.01 -34.25
C CYS A 428 -14.49 -17.52 -35.68
N GLU A 429 -13.44 -18.02 -36.35
CA GLU A 429 -12.97 -17.58 -37.69
C GLU A 429 -12.72 -16.05 -37.78
N VAL A 430 -12.04 -15.62 -38.85
CA VAL A 430 -11.83 -14.19 -39.07
C VAL A 430 -13.19 -13.53 -39.36
N ASN A 431 -13.67 -12.70 -38.43
CA ASN A 431 -15.03 -12.17 -38.45
C ASN A 431 -15.10 -10.69 -38.92
N ASP A 432 -16.32 -10.15 -38.96
CA ASP A 432 -16.56 -8.78 -39.42
C ASP A 432 -15.84 -7.72 -38.56
N VAL A 433 -15.58 -7.99 -37.28
CA VAL A 433 -14.82 -7.08 -36.41
C VAL A 433 -13.36 -6.99 -36.81
N LEU A 434 -12.71 -8.12 -37.12
CA LEU A 434 -11.37 -8.10 -37.70
C LEU A 434 -11.39 -7.41 -39.06
N ARG A 435 -12.43 -7.62 -39.87
CA ARG A 435 -12.59 -6.94 -41.16
C ARG A 435 -12.73 -5.44 -41.02
N ASP A 436 -13.22 -4.88 -39.92
CA ASP A 436 -13.33 -3.43 -39.75
C ASP A 436 -11.94 -2.76 -39.72
N SER A 437 -10.99 -3.40 -39.03
CA SER A 437 -9.65 -2.85 -38.78
C SER A 437 -8.56 -3.39 -39.72
N PHE A 438 -8.78 -4.55 -40.33
CA PHE A 438 -7.76 -5.27 -41.11
C PHE A 438 -8.27 -5.70 -42.50
N PHE A 439 -7.35 -5.80 -43.47
CA PHE A 439 -7.59 -6.43 -44.76
C PHE A 439 -7.55 -7.96 -44.63
N VAL A 440 -8.56 -8.51 -43.95
CA VAL A 440 -8.69 -9.94 -43.62
C VAL A 440 -8.56 -10.86 -44.83
N ASP A 441 -9.11 -10.48 -45.99
CA ASP A 441 -9.08 -11.32 -47.21
C ASP A 441 -7.65 -11.52 -47.75
N GLN A 442 -6.67 -10.76 -47.23
CA GLN A 442 -5.25 -10.86 -47.59
C GLN A 442 -4.44 -11.64 -46.56
N PHE A 443 -5.06 -12.16 -45.49
CA PHE A 443 -4.35 -12.91 -44.47
C PHE A 443 -3.78 -14.21 -45.05
N PRO A 444 -2.50 -14.52 -44.80
CA PRO A 444 -1.94 -15.83 -45.09
C PRO A 444 -2.70 -16.90 -44.30
N HIS A 445 -2.86 -18.08 -44.90
CA HIS A 445 -3.52 -19.21 -44.22
C HIS A 445 -2.80 -19.61 -42.92
N ASP A 446 -1.47 -19.46 -42.89
CA ASP A 446 -0.65 -19.69 -41.70
C ASP A 446 -1.01 -18.74 -40.54
N LEU A 447 -1.16 -17.45 -40.82
CA LEU A 447 -1.56 -16.45 -39.80
C LEU A 447 -2.94 -16.76 -39.21
N ILE A 448 -3.90 -17.17 -40.04
CA ILE A 448 -5.23 -17.59 -39.59
C ILE A 448 -5.12 -18.80 -38.66
N THR A 449 -4.35 -19.80 -39.07
CA THR A 449 -4.14 -21.03 -38.29
C THR A 449 -3.52 -20.72 -36.93
N ARG A 450 -2.50 -19.85 -36.89
CA ARG A 450 -1.85 -19.43 -35.63
C ARG A 450 -2.78 -18.65 -34.71
N ILE A 451 -3.66 -17.81 -35.26
CA ILE A 451 -4.72 -17.13 -34.49
C ILE A 451 -5.67 -18.16 -33.86
N ASP A 452 -6.11 -19.15 -34.64
CA ASP A 452 -7.01 -20.21 -34.15
C ASP A 452 -6.32 -21.10 -33.11
N ASP A 453 -5.06 -21.49 -33.33
CA ASP A 453 -4.26 -22.29 -32.40
C ASP A 453 -4.02 -21.57 -31.06
N LEU A 454 -3.73 -20.26 -31.11
CA LEU A 454 -3.62 -19.43 -29.91
C LEU A 454 -4.95 -19.45 -29.14
N ARG A 455 -6.08 -19.26 -29.81
CA ARG A 455 -7.41 -19.26 -29.17
C ARG A 455 -7.77 -20.62 -28.58
N ASN A 456 -7.50 -21.71 -29.31
CA ASN A 456 -7.72 -23.07 -28.83
C ASN A 456 -6.85 -23.39 -27.60
N SER A 457 -5.60 -22.93 -27.60
CA SER A 457 -4.71 -23.04 -26.44
C SER A 457 -5.26 -22.27 -25.24
N LEU A 458 -5.72 -21.03 -25.45
CA LEU A 458 -6.36 -20.24 -24.40
C LEU A 458 -7.68 -20.84 -23.90
N PHE A 459 -8.42 -21.57 -24.74
CA PHE A 459 -9.64 -22.28 -24.36
C PHE A 459 -9.39 -23.48 -23.43
N VAL A 460 -8.21 -24.11 -23.48
CA VAL A 460 -7.83 -25.22 -22.58
C VAL A 460 -6.77 -24.83 -21.55
N ALA A 461 -6.45 -23.54 -21.45
CA ALA A 461 -5.42 -23.04 -20.55
C ALA A 461 -5.65 -23.47 -19.08
N PRO A 462 -4.57 -23.72 -18.31
CA PRO A 462 -4.63 -24.02 -16.89
C PRO A 462 -4.81 -22.75 -16.04
N TYR A 463 -5.23 -22.93 -14.78
CA TYR A 463 -5.53 -21.84 -13.84
C TYR A 463 -5.18 -22.16 -12.39
N THR A 464 -5.05 -21.13 -11.56
CA THR A 464 -4.82 -21.33 -10.12
C THR A 464 -6.13 -21.54 -9.36
N TYR A 465 -7.23 -20.92 -9.79
CA TYR A 465 -8.57 -21.05 -9.19
C TYR A 465 -9.66 -20.67 -10.22
N PHE A 466 -10.92 -21.01 -9.93
CA PHE A 466 -12.07 -20.44 -10.66
C PHE A 466 -12.68 -19.28 -9.86
N GLU A 467 -12.89 -18.15 -10.51
CA GLU A 467 -13.39 -16.90 -9.93
C GLU A 467 -14.91 -16.77 -10.11
N LEU A 468 -15.64 -16.63 -9.02
CA LEU A 468 -17.07 -16.40 -8.96
C LEU A 468 -17.33 -14.97 -8.47
N LYS A 469 -17.79 -14.10 -9.37
CA LYS A 469 -18.12 -12.72 -9.04
C LYS A 469 -19.56 -12.61 -8.60
N MET A 470 -19.74 -12.19 -7.35
CA MET A 470 -21.05 -12.02 -6.77
C MET A 470 -21.63 -10.68 -7.17
N SER A 471 -22.78 -10.71 -7.84
CA SER A 471 -23.58 -9.52 -8.14
C SER A 471 -24.34 -8.98 -6.92
N ASN A 472 -24.55 -9.85 -5.92
CA ASN A 472 -25.27 -9.55 -4.69
C ASN A 472 -24.31 -9.47 -3.49
N PRO A 473 -24.67 -8.68 -2.47
CA PRO A 473 -23.91 -8.65 -1.22
C PRO A 473 -24.01 -9.96 -0.45
N ILE A 474 -22.91 -10.32 0.20
CA ILE A 474 -22.81 -11.47 1.11
C ILE A 474 -22.56 -10.95 2.52
N ARG A 475 -23.38 -11.36 3.48
CA ARG A 475 -23.18 -10.99 4.89
C ARG A 475 -22.07 -11.82 5.51
N LEU A 476 -21.41 -11.29 6.54
CA LEU A 476 -20.37 -12.05 7.23
C LEU A 476 -20.89 -13.38 7.79
N ASN A 477 -22.13 -13.41 8.29
CA ASN A 477 -22.76 -14.61 8.83
C ASN A 477 -23.22 -15.63 7.76
N ASP A 478 -23.09 -15.34 6.47
CA ASP A 478 -23.31 -16.33 5.42
C ASP A 478 -22.13 -17.32 5.32
N PHE A 479 -20.92 -16.84 5.64
CA PHE A 479 -19.71 -17.65 5.76
C PHE A 479 -19.79 -18.57 6.98
N SER A 480 -19.15 -19.73 6.90
CA SER A 480 -19.23 -20.77 7.93
C SER A 480 -17.94 -20.95 8.72
N VAL A 481 -16.79 -20.77 8.06
CA VAL A 481 -15.46 -20.94 8.66
C VAL A 481 -14.58 -19.77 8.31
N ALA A 482 -13.81 -19.29 9.28
CA ALA A 482 -12.70 -18.36 9.07
C ALA A 482 -11.38 -19.07 9.37
N ILE A 483 -10.54 -19.23 8.35
CA ILE A 483 -9.15 -19.68 8.49
C ILE A 483 -8.28 -18.43 8.60
N VAL A 484 -7.68 -18.21 9.76
CA VAL A 484 -6.97 -16.96 10.08
C VAL A 484 -5.61 -17.22 10.73
N PRO A 485 -4.64 -16.30 10.63
CA PRO A 485 -3.36 -16.43 11.32
C PRO A 485 -3.57 -16.53 12.84
N LYS A 486 -2.80 -17.35 13.54
CA LYS A 486 -2.89 -17.46 15.02
C LYS A 486 -2.54 -16.18 15.75
N ASN A 487 -1.82 -15.26 15.10
CA ASN A 487 -1.42 -13.96 15.61
C ASN A 487 -2.37 -12.81 15.21
N ILE A 488 -3.56 -13.11 14.65
CA ILE A 488 -4.60 -12.12 14.33
C ILE A 488 -5.07 -11.37 15.59
N SER A 489 -5.54 -10.12 15.43
CA SER A 489 -6.08 -9.34 16.54
C SER A 489 -7.20 -10.08 17.30
N PRO A 490 -7.18 -10.08 18.65
CA PRO A 490 -8.26 -10.63 19.47
C PRO A 490 -9.64 -10.00 19.20
N SER A 491 -9.69 -8.72 18.82
CA SER A 491 -10.95 -8.04 18.48
C SER A 491 -11.61 -8.64 17.24
N LEU A 492 -10.82 -8.95 16.21
CA LEU A 492 -11.28 -9.61 14.98
C LEU A 492 -11.74 -11.04 15.24
N VAL A 493 -11.07 -11.78 16.13
CA VAL A 493 -11.54 -13.09 16.59
C VAL A 493 -12.93 -12.97 17.24
N GLY A 494 -13.17 -11.90 18.01
CA GLY A 494 -14.48 -11.58 18.59
C GLY A 494 -15.54 -11.38 17.50
N VAL A 495 -15.26 -10.49 16.55
CA VAL A 495 -16.13 -10.17 15.39
C VAL A 495 -16.53 -11.43 14.62
N LEU A 496 -15.57 -12.29 14.29
CA LEU A 496 -15.82 -13.53 13.55
C LEU A 496 -16.73 -14.49 14.34
N LYS A 497 -16.53 -14.61 15.67
CA LYS A 497 -17.39 -15.45 16.53
C LYS A 497 -18.80 -14.87 16.68
N GLU A 498 -18.93 -13.56 16.83
CA GLU A 498 -20.22 -12.87 16.95
C GLU A 498 -21.06 -13.03 15.67
N ASN A 499 -20.40 -13.10 14.51
CA ASN A 499 -21.05 -13.42 13.23
C ASN A 499 -21.29 -14.92 13.01
N GLY A 500 -20.95 -15.79 13.99
CA GLY A 500 -21.24 -17.21 13.95
C GLY A 500 -20.22 -18.09 13.22
N LEU A 501 -19.06 -17.55 12.85
CA LEU A 501 -18.04 -18.33 12.13
C LEU A 501 -17.24 -19.21 13.08
N LYS A 502 -16.98 -20.44 12.64
CA LYS A 502 -15.97 -21.31 13.27
C LYS A 502 -14.58 -20.78 12.93
N ILE A 503 -13.75 -20.56 13.95
CA ILE A 503 -12.40 -20.02 13.77
C ILE A 503 -11.37 -21.14 13.77
N CYS A 504 -10.55 -21.17 12.73
CA CYS A 504 -9.47 -22.12 12.53
C CYS A 504 -8.14 -21.37 12.37
N GLY A 505 -7.23 -21.51 13.34
CA GLY A 505 -5.95 -20.81 13.34
C GLY A 505 -4.85 -21.56 12.57
N TYR A 506 -4.04 -20.85 11.78
CA TYR A 506 -2.82 -21.38 11.16
C TYR A 506 -1.57 -20.53 11.48
N GLU A 507 -0.37 -21.09 11.35
CA GLU A 507 0.89 -20.37 11.49
C GLU A 507 1.15 -19.46 10.27
N GLN A 508 1.24 -18.14 10.50
CA GLN A 508 1.44 -17.17 9.43
C GLN A 508 2.75 -17.45 8.67
N GLY A 509 2.68 -17.47 7.33
CA GLY A 509 3.82 -17.81 6.47
C GLY A 509 4.04 -19.32 6.27
N SER A 510 3.22 -20.19 6.89
CA SER A 510 3.25 -21.64 6.66
C SER A 510 2.12 -22.08 5.73
N ASN A 511 2.43 -22.21 4.44
CA ASN A 511 1.52 -22.79 3.45
C ASN A 511 1.04 -24.19 3.87
N PHE A 512 1.98 -25.03 4.34
CA PHE A 512 1.66 -26.38 4.80
C PHE A 512 0.63 -26.42 5.94
N ASP A 513 0.74 -25.50 6.91
CA ASP A 513 -0.22 -25.46 8.02
C ASP A 513 -1.60 -24.97 7.56
N PHE A 514 -1.64 -23.95 6.69
CA PHE A 514 -2.89 -23.49 6.08
C PHE A 514 -3.61 -24.61 5.31
N VAL A 515 -2.89 -25.29 4.40
CA VAL A 515 -3.41 -26.42 3.63
C VAL A 515 -3.90 -27.53 4.55
N SER A 516 -3.18 -27.82 5.64
CA SER A 516 -3.62 -28.80 6.65
C SER A 516 -4.92 -28.38 7.35
N VAL A 517 -5.07 -27.10 7.70
CA VAL A 517 -6.28 -26.56 8.31
C VAL A 517 -7.46 -26.58 7.34
N LEU A 518 -7.25 -26.19 6.09
CA LEU A 518 -8.25 -26.23 5.02
C LEU A 518 -8.74 -27.66 4.78
N ASN A 519 -7.81 -28.62 4.67
CA ASN A 519 -8.15 -30.02 4.43
C ASN A 519 -8.96 -30.67 5.56
N LYS A 520 -8.94 -30.14 6.78
CA LYS A 520 -9.79 -30.59 7.89
C LYS A 520 -11.24 -30.12 7.78
N GLN A 521 -11.53 -29.14 6.92
CA GLN A 521 -12.88 -28.61 6.71
C GLN A 521 -13.63 -29.45 5.65
N HIS A 522 -13.69 -30.77 5.85
CA HIS A 522 -14.19 -31.74 4.86
C HIS A 522 -15.58 -31.40 4.30
N GLU A 523 -16.46 -30.84 5.14
CA GLU A 523 -17.83 -30.47 4.77
C GLU A 523 -17.92 -29.31 3.76
N PHE A 524 -16.85 -28.53 3.60
CA PHE A 524 -16.74 -27.41 2.65
C PHE A 524 -15.88 -27.75 1.42
N LEU A 525 -15.40 -28.99 1.31
CA LEU A 525 -14.62 -29.48 0.19
C LEU A 525 -15.49 -30.32 -0.75
N PHE A 526 -15.37 -30.09 -2.06
CA PHE A 526 -16.05 -30.86 -3.10
C PHE A 526 -15.13 -31.07 -4.31
N GLY A 527 -15.58 -31.80 -5.33
CA GLY A 527 -14.72 -32.28 -6.41
C GLY A 527 -14.63 -33.80 -6.48
N ASP A 528 -13.90 -34.28 -7.48
CA ASP A 528 -13.91 -35.68 -7.87
C ASP A 528 -13.56 -36.59 -6.66
N GLY A 529 -14.56 -37.32 -6.15
CA GLY A 529 -14.50 -38.08 -4.89
C GLY A 529 -15.59 -37.78 -3.86
N GLY A 530 -16.37 -36.70 -4.01
CA GLY A 530 -17.42 -36.30 -3.06
C GLY A 530 -18.54 -37.34 -2.85
N GLU A 531 -19.00 -38.01 -3.92
CA GLU A 531 -20.01 -39.09 -3.79
C GLU A 531 -19.46 -40.37 -3.14
N ILE A 532 -18.15 -40.60 -3.18
CA ILE A 532 -17.55 -41.84 -2.65
C ILE A 532 -17.44 -41.73 -1.13
N GLN A 533 -17.08 -40.56 -0.58
CA GLN A 533 -17.01 -40.40 0.88
C GLN A 533 -18.37 -40.22 1.55
N SER A 534 -19.36 -39.57 0.92
CA SER A 534 -20.71 -39.53 1.50
C SER A 534 -21.33 -40.92 1.61
N LYS A 535 -21.15 -41.77 0.59
CA LYS A 535 -21.58 -43.18 0.62
C LYS A 535 -20.77 -44.01 1.62
N ILE A 536 -19.46 -43.81 1.74
CA ILE A 536 -18.65 -44.52 2.76
C ILE A 536 -19.07 -44.12 4.17
N LEU A 537 -19.35 -42.84 4.43
CA LEU A 537 -19.84 -42.35 5.73
C LEU A 537 -21.26 -42.82 6.03
N GLU A 538 -22.18 -42.82 5.06
CA GLU A 538 -23.52 -43.41 5.22
C GLU A 538 -23.43 -44.91 5.54
N GLN A 539 -22.46 -45.61 4.95
CA GLN A 539 -22.25 -47.04 5.15
C GLN A 539 -21.53 -47.36 6.47
N GLU A 540 -20.61 -46.50 6.94
CA GLU A 540 -20.00 -46.62 8.27
C GLU A 540 -20.99 -46.29 9.39
N VAL A 541 -21.89 -45.30 9.21
CA VAL A 541 -22.97 -44.99 10.15
C VAL A 541 -24.03 -46.09 10.18
N GLN A 542 -24.36 -46.72 9.04
CA GLN A 542 -25.24 -47.90 9.01
C GLN A 542 -24.61 -49.15 9.62
N ASN A 543 -23.28 -49.28 9.61
CA ASN A 543 -22.56 -50.40 10.21
C ASN A 543 -22.23 -50.19 11.71
N SER A 544 -22.54 -49.00 12.26
CA SER A 544 -22.35 -48.66 13.67
C SER A 544 -23.66 -48.39 14.43
N LEU A 545 -24.80 -48.61 13.77
CA LEU A 545 -26.13 -48.83 14.36
C LEU A 545 -26.44 -50.33 14.33
#